data_AF-A0A955IUI8-F1
#
_entry.id   AF-A0A955IUI8-F1
#
_cell.length_a   1.000
_cell.length_b   1.000
_cell.length_c   1.000
_cell.angle_alpha   90.00
_cell.angle_beta   90.00
_cell.angle_gamma   90.00
#
_symmetry.space_group_name_H-M   'P 1'
#
loop_
_entity.id
_entity.type
_entity.pdbx_description
1 polymer ?
#
loop_
_entity_poly.entity_id
_entity_poly.type
_entity_poly.pdbx_seq_one_letter_code
_entity_poly.pdbx_strand_id
1 'polypeptide(L)'
;FATATALLLRTVGIPTRVAAGFGHAEWDEEEQEYVVRNSSAHAWAEAWLADWGWYPLDATMWVGVAGSGRDGGHAARRATEARSQGSRLLITVLALFATVQLIRLYRRPRRKKSRRSVDDGTTPLAPLGDPILERPDVVAETPAEEIVLSYHAMQEELRPARLHRRAHQTPREHLRKIGGDLDDLREDIEAIGKVFDDSVYGGGSADASDAEQFRARCRRVVRRLE
;
A
#
# COMPACT_ATOMS: atom_id res chain seq x y z
N PHE A 1 12.59 2.95 -3.38
CA PHE A 1 12.66 1.61 -2.77
C PHE A 1 11.64 0.66 -3.36
N ALA A 2 10.32 0.94 -3.27
CA ALA A 2 9.26 0.10 -3.83
C ALA A 2 9.50 -0.41 -5.26
N THR A 3 9.84 0.49 -6.20
CA THR A 3 10.12 0.12 -7.60
C THR A 3 11.29 -0.85 -7.72
N ALA A 4 12.36 -0.63 -6.95
CA ALA A 4 13.53 -1.52 -6.98
C ALA A 4 13.20 -2.91 -6.41
N THR A 5 12.44 -2.98 -5.31
CA THR A 5 11.92 -4.23 -4.75
C THR A 5 11.05 -4.96 -5.77
N ALA A 6 10.14 -4.24 -6.42
CA ALA A 6 9.27 -4.82 -7.43
C ALA A 6 10.04 -5.39 -8.62
N LEU A 7 11.07 -4.68 -9.09
CA LEU A 7 11.93 -5.17 -10.16
C LEU A 7 12.71 -6.42 -9.74
N LEU A 8 13.31 -6.43 -8.55
CA LEU A 8 14.06 -7.59 -8.04
C LEU A 8 13.18 -8.84 -7.93
N LEU A 9 11.97 -8.73 -7.38
CA LEU A 9 11.04 -9.85 -7.27
C LEU A 9 10.60 -10.36 -8.64
N ARG A 10 10.37 -9.46 -9.60
CA ARG A 10 10.07 -9.86 -10.98
C ARG A 10 11.24 -10.59 -11.65
N THR A 11 12.49 -10.27 -11.31
CA THR A 11 13.66 -11.00 -11.88
C THR A 11 13.72 -12.46 -11.48
N VAL A 12 13.11 -12.83 -10.35
CA VAL A 12 13.02 -14.22 -9.88
C VAL A 12 11.65 -14.85 -10.14
N GLY A 13 10.82 -14.22 -10.99
CA GLY A 13 9.54 -14.76 -11.45
C GLY A 13 8.37 -14.58 -10.48
N ILE A 14 8.50 -13.75 -9.44
CA ILE A 14 7.40 -13.47 -8.50
C ILE A 14 6.51 -12.35 -9.07
N PRO A 15 5.21 -12.60 -9.33
CA PRO A 15 4.29 -11.55 -9.78
C PRO A 15 4.23 -10.44 -8.74
N THR A 16 4.47 -9.21 -9.15
CA THR A 16 4.65 -8.08 -8.22
C THR A 16 4.04 -6.81 -8.79
N ARG A 17 3.40 -5.98 -7.97
CA ARG A 17 2.90 -4.63 -8.31
C ARG A 17 3.42 -3.57 -7.34
N VAL A 18 3.39 -2.30 -7.76
CA VAL A 18 3.71 -1.15 -6.89
C VAL A 18 2.40 -0.53 -6.44
N ALA A 19 2.24 -0.35 -5.14
CA ALA A 19 1.12 0.35 -4.52
C ALA A 19 1.60 1.69 -3.96
N ALA A 20 0.70 2.68 -3.96
CA ALA A 20 0.93 4.02 -3.43
C ALA A 20 -0.23 4.44 -2.54
N GLY A 21 0.07 5.12 -1.45
CA GLY A 21 -0.88 5.50 -0.42
C GLY A 21 -0.22 6.36 0.65
N PHE A 22 -0.60 6.17 1.91
CA PHE A 22 -0.03 6.88 3.05
C PHE A 22 0.49 5.87 4.09
N GLY A 23 1.73 6.05 4.55
CA GLY A 23 2.43 5.07 5.39
C GLY A 23 2.30 5.32 6.91
N HIS A 24 1.92 6.53 7.31
CA HIS A 24 1.81 6.91 8.72
C HIS A 24 0.66 7.90 8.92
N ALA A 25 -0.06 7.72 10.03
CA ALA A 25 -1.06 8.65 10.52
C ALA A 25 -0.62 9.14 11.90
N GLU A 26 -0.73 10.44 12.14
CA GLU A 26 -0.46 11.06 13.43
C GLU A 26 -1.75 11.05 14.23
N TRP A 27 -1.69 10.70 15.52
CA TRP A 27 -2.85 10.85 16.41
C TRP A 27 -2.91 12.28 16.93
N ASP A 28 -4.03 12.96 16.73
CA ASP A 28 -4.33 14.25 17.32
C ASP A 28 -5.07 14.04 18.65
N GLU A 29 -4.41 14.38 19.76
CA GLU A 29 -4.99 14.21 21.10
C GLU A 29 -6.11 15.24 21.40
N GLU A 30 -6.16 16.37 20.71
CA GLU A 30 -7.17 17.40 20.95
C GLU A 30 -8.47 17.05 20.21
N GLU A 31 -8.35 16.65 18.94
CA GLU A 31 -9.49 16.31 18.07
C GLU A 31 -9.88 14.82 18.15
N GLN A 32 -9.08 14.00 18.86
CA GLN A 32 -9.30 12.54 19.01
C GLN A 32 -9.44 11.81 17.66
N GLU A 33 -8.60 12.19 16.69
CA GLU A 33 -8.62 11.62 15.34
C GLU A 33 -7.23 11.29 14.80
N TYR A 34 -7.17 10.47 13.75
CA TYR A 34 -5.94 10.20 13.01
C TYR A 34 -5.80 11.17 11.84
N VAL A 35 -4.77 12.00 11.88
CA VAL A 35 -4.45 12.97 10.84
C VAL A 35 -3.47 12.34 9.84
N VAL A 36 -3.91 12.22 8.59
CA VAL A 36 -3.08 11.79 7.46
C VAL A 36 -2.73 12.99 6.60
N ARG A 37 -1.44 13.28 6.45
CA ARG A 37 -0.93 14.44 5.70
C ARG A 37 -0.32 14.01 4.38
N ASN A 38 -0.24 14.94 3.42
CA ASN A 38 0.51 14.73 2.16
C ASN A 38 1.99 14.35 2.39
N SER A 39 2.59 14.79 3.49
CA SER A 39 3.94 14.39 3.91
C SER A 39 4.05 12.90 4.24
N SER A 40 2.94 12.23 4.56
CA SER A 40 2.88 10.80 4.82
C SER A 40 2.72 9.95 3.55
N ALA A 41 2.72 10.58 2.36
CA ALA A 41 2.59 9.87 1.09
C ALA A 41 3.73 8.86 0.91
N HIS A 42 3.37 7.63 0.55
CA HIS A 42 4.26 6.48 0.59
C HIS A 42 3.99 5.48 -0.54
N ALA A 43 4.99 4.66 -0.86
CA ALA A 43 4.87 3.59 -1.84
C ALA A 43 5.57 2.32 -1.38
N TRP A 44 4.94 1.16 -1.61
CA TRP A 44 5.45 -0.18 -1.30
C TRP A 44 5.27 -1.13 -2.49
N ALA A 45 5.91 -2.30 -2.44
CA ALA A 45 5.70 -3.37 -3.41
C ALA A 45 4.72 -4.40 -2.84
N GLU A 46 3.93 -5.06 -3.68
CA GLU A 46 3.09 -6.19 -3.28
C GLU A 46 3.41 -7.39 -4.16
N ALA A 47 3.73 -8.51 -3.55
CA ALA A 47 4.07 -9.76 -4.22
C ALA A 47 2.91 -10.75 -4.14
N TRP A 48 2.64 -11.48 -5.21
CA TRP A 48 1.68 -12.58 -5.19
C TRP A 48 2.35 -13.85 -4.65
N LEU A 49 1.81 -14.38 -3.56
CA LEU A 49 2.22 -15.64 -2.94
C LEU A 49 1.06 -16.63 -3.05
N ALA A 50 1.31 -17.84 -3.54
CA ALA A 50 0.26 -18.79 -3.92
C ALA A 50 -0.78 -19.05 -2.81
N ASP A 51 -0.34 -19.22 -1.56
CA ASP A 51 -1.25 -19.52 -0.43
C ASP A 51 -1.77 -18.26 0.30
N TRP A 52 -1.26 -17.06 -0.03
CA TRP A 52 -1.49 -15.83 0.75
C TRP A 52 -2.02 -14.67 -0.09
N GLY A 53 -2.05 -14.79 -1.42
CA GLY A 53 -2.44 -13.73 -2.33
C GLY A 53 -1.43 -12.57 -2.35
N TRP A 54 -1.93 -11.34 -2.48
CA TRP A 54 -1.09 -10.14 -2.49
C TRP A 54 -0.54 -9.82 -1.10
N TYR A 55 0.78 -9.94 -0.95
CA TYR A 55 1.49 -9.68 0.30
C TYR A 55 2.31 -8.37 0.22
N PRO A 56 2.14 -7.42 1.14
CA PRO A 56 2.86 -6.15 1.12
C PRO A 56 4.32 -6.32 1.59
N LEU A 57 5.23 -5.75 0.82
CA LEU A 57 6.68 -5.74 1.06
C LEU A 57 7.18 -4.30 0.98
N ASP A 58 7.54 -3.76 2.14
CA ASP A 58 8.06 -2.40 2.26
C ASP A 58 9.55 -2.41 2.61
N ALA A 59 10.37 -2.16 1.59
CA ALA A 59 11.81 -2.03 1.75
C ALA A 59 12.26 -0.72 2.45
N THR A 60 11.34 0.20 2.74
CA THR A 60 11.64 1.42 3.52
C THR A 60 11.48 1.21 5.02
N MET A 61 10.62 0.29 5.46
CA MET A 61 10.42 -0.03 6.88
C MET A 61 11.68 -0.56 7.57
N TRP A 62 12.70 -0.97 6.80
CA TRP A 62 14.02 -1.35 7.33
C TRP A 62 15.06 -0.23 7.29
N VAL A 63 14.86 0.82 6.47
CA VAL A 63 15.85 1.89 6.25
C VAL A 63 15.70 3.06 7.23
N GLY A 64 14.73 3.01 8.14
CA GLY A 64 14.70 3.90 9.30
C GLY A 64 13.46 3.67 10.13
N VAL A 65 13.66 3.11 11.34
CA VAL A 65 12.97 3.44 12.60
C VAL A 65 13.24 2.31 13.59
N ALA A 66 14.20 2.55 14.49
CA ALA A 66 14.08 2.06 15.86
C ALA A 66 12.86 2.78 16.46
N GLY A 67 11.70 2.13 16.41
CA GLY A 67 10.43 2.74 16.82
C GLY A 67 9.21 2.15 16.13
N SER A 68 9.18 0.83 15.89
CA SER A 68 7.91 0.14 15.76
C SER A 68 7.33 0.02 17.17
N GLY A 69 6.26 0.77 17.45
CA GLY A 69 5.60 0.83 18.75
C GLY A 69 5.28 -0.55 19.33
N ARG A 70 6.06 -0.93 20.34
CA ARG A 70 5.63 -1.65 21.54
C ARG A 70 6.25 -0.93 22.72
N ASP A 71 5.42 -0.18 23.45
CA ASP A 71 5.60 0.32 24.81
C ASP A 71 6.98 0.89 25.18
N GLY A 72 7.20 2.20 24.97
CA GLY A 72 8.43 2.89 25.39
C GLY A 72 8.25 4.26 26.06
N GLY A 73 7.02 4.76 26.19
CA GLY A 73 6.74 6.16 26.55
C GLY A 73 7.08 6.62 27.97
N HIS A 74 7.51 5.74 28.88
CA HIS A 74 7.71 6.11 30.29
C HIS A 74 9.15 5.95 30.82
N ALA A 75 10.11 5.50 29.99
CA ALA A 75 11.49 5.30 30.42
C ALA A 75 12.43 6.49 30.10
N ALA A 76 12.06 7.37 29.16
CA ALA A 76 12.96 8.40 28.65
C ALA A 76 13.15 9.63 29.57
N ARG A 77 12.38 9.75 30.66
CA ARG A 77 12.50 10.87 31.61
C ARG A 77 13.40 10.61 32.83
N ARG A 78 14.02 9.43 32.97
CA ARG A 78 14.95 9.13 34.09
C ARG A 78 16.43 8.99 33.71
N ALA A 79 16.80 9.08 32.43
CA ALA A 79 18.17 8.82 32.00
C ALA A 79 19.04 10.08 31.81
N THR A 80 18.52 11.28 32.10
CA THR A 80 19.27 12.55 31.98
C THR A 80 20.09 12.92 33.21
N GLU A 81 20.09 12.12 34.28
CA GLU A 81 20.84 12.41 35.50
C GLU A 81 21.64 11.20 36.00
N ALA A 82 22.64 10.75 35.24
CA ALA A 82 23.62 9.80 35.78
C ALA A 82 24.99 9.89 35.12
N ARG A 83 25.82 10.78 35.70
CA ARG A 83 27.27 10.65 35.90
C ARG A 83 28.18 10.43 34.68
N SER A 84 28.87 11.51 34.38
CA SER A 84 30.26 11.57 33.92
C SER A 84 31.18 10.53 34.59
N GLN A 85 31.78 9.64 33.78
CA GLN A 85 33.16 9.12 33.97
C GLN A 85 33.62 8.11 32.89
N GLY A 86 32.73 7.61 32.01
CA GLY A 86 33.11 6.60 30.99
C GLY A 86 33.58 7.13 29.62
N SER A 87 33.37 8.41 29.30
CA SER A 87 33.43 8.91 27.92
C SER A 87 34.82 9.37 27.44
N ARG A 88 35.83 9.45 28.32
CA ARG A 88 37.18 9.88 27.92
C ARG A 88 38.04 8.75 27.35
N LEU A 89 37.90 7.53 27.89
CA LEU A 89 38.67 6.37 27.45
C LEU A 89 38.20 5.83 26.10
N LEU A 90 36.89 5.90 25.84
CA LEU A 90 36.34 5.44 24.57
C LEU A 90 36.80 6.34 23.40
N ILE A 91 36.80 7.67 23.61
CA ILE A 91 37.21 8.64 22.59
C ILE A 91 38.71 8.53 22.31
N THR A 92 39.55 8.33 23.33
CA THR A 92 41.01 8.16 23.10
C THR A 92 41.34 6.85 22.40
N VAL A 93 40.67 5.74 22.73
CA VAL A 93 40.85 4.45 22.05
C VAL A 93 40.44 4.53 20.58
N LEU A 94 39.31 5.18 20.28
CA LEU A 94 38.86 5.37 18.89
C LEU A 94 39.79 6.29 18.09
N ALA A 95 40.33 7.35 18.70
CA ALA A 95 41.29 8.24 18.07
C ALA A 95 42.63 7.54 17.77
N LEU A 96 43.11 6.68 18.67
CA LEU A 96 44.33 5.87 18.47
C LEU A 96 44.14 4.82 17.37
N PHE A 97 42.94 4.21 17.30
CA PHE A 97 42.60 3.26 16.25
C PHE A 97 42.55 3.92 14.86
N ALA A 98 41.94 5.11 14.77
CA ALA A 98 41.86 5.87 13.52
C ALA A 98 43.25 6.29 13.01
N THR A 99 44.15 6.71 13.89
CA THR A 99 45.53 7.09 13.53
C THR A 99 46.35 5.90 13.03
N VAL A 100 46.23 4.72 13.65
CA VAL A 100 46.90 3.50 13.18
C VAL A 100 46.38 3.08 11.79
N GLN A 101 45.07 3.21 11.53
CA GLN A 101 44.50 2.87 10.21
C GLN A 101 44.92 3.87 9.12
N LEU A 102 45.05 5.15 9.46
CA LEU A 102 45.53 6.17 8.53
C LEU A 102 46.98 5.91 8.10
N ILE A 103 47.86 5.52 9.04
CA ILE A 103 49.25 5.15 8.77
C ILE A 103 49.33 3.88 7.89
N ARG A 104 48.45 2.90 8.10
CA ARG A 104 48.37 1.69 7.27
C ARG A 104 47.89 1.99 5.84
N LEU A 105 46.99 2.95 5.67
CA LEU A 105 46.53 3.39 4.34
C LEU A 105 47.62 4.16 3.60
N TYR A 106 48.39 4.99 4.29
CA TYR A 106 49.46 5.79 3.68
C TYR A 106 50.71 4.97 3.32
N ARG A 107 50.90 3.79 3.93
CA ARG A 107 52.05 2.89 3.67
C ARG A 107 51.82 1.83 2.58
N ARG A 108 50.69 1.78 1.88
CA ARG A 108 50.46 0.77 0.83
C ARG A 108 51.11 1.19 -0.50
N PRO A 109 52.11 0.46 -1.02
CA PRO A 109 52.70 0.77 -2.32
C PRO A 109 51.72 0.43 -3.45
N ARG A 110 51.53 1.37 -4.39
CA ARG A 110 50.66 1.23 -5.57
C ARG A 110 51.12 0.06 -6.43
N ARG A 111 50.35 -1.04 -6.44
CA ARG A 111 50.58 -2.20 -7.31
C ARG A 111 49.77 -2.04 -8.61
N LYS A 112 50.46 -1.99 -9.75
CA LYS A 112 49.88 -1.91 -11.11
C LYS A 112 49.02 -3.16 -11.37
N LYS A 113 47.75 -2.97 -11.72
CA LYS A 113 46.77 -4.04 -11.94
C LYS A 113 46.82 -4.51 -13.41
N SER A 114 47.18 -5.78 -13.61
CA SER A 114 47.05 -6.48 -14.89
C SER A 114 45.57 -6.75 -15.18
N ARG A 115 45.11 -6.44 -16.39
CA ARG A 115 43.77 -6.78 -16.88
C ARG A 115 43.67 -8.29 -17.10
N ARG A 116 42.66 -8.92 -16.51
CA ARG A 116 42.23 -10.28 -16.83
C ARG A 116 40.80 -10.17 -17.33
N SER A 117 40.52 -10.73 -18.51
CA SER A 117 39.18 -10.79 -19.09
C SER A 117 38.29 -11.67 -18.23
N VAL A 118 37.12 -11.15 -17.88
CA VAL A 118 36.04 -11.87 -17.22
C VAL A 118 35.14 -12.38 -18.33
N ASP A 119 34.95 -13.69 -18.37
CA ASP A 119 33.91 -14.35 -19.15
C ASP A 119 32.60 -14.17 -18.38
N ASP A 120 31.72 -13.31 -18.89
CA ASP A 120 30.44 -12.97 -18.26
C ASP A 120 29.42 -13.96 -18.82
N GLY A 121 29.13 -15.03 -18.06
CA GLY A 121 28.23 -16.12 -18.42
C GLY A 121 26.77 -15.68 -18.52
N THR A 122 26.48 -14.64 -19.30
CA THR A 122 25.14 -14.14 -19.54
C THR A 122 24.44 -15.07 -20.52
N THR A 123 23.82 -16.14 -20.01
CA THR A 123 22.68 -16.74 -20.69
C THR A 123 21.65 -15.62 -20.88
N PRO A 124 21.23 -15.29 -22.12
CA PRO A 124 20.19 -14.30 -22.33
C PRO A 124 18.96 -14.72 -21.54
N LEU A 125 18.50 -13.86 -20.63
CA LEU A 125 17.19 -14.03 -20.01
C LEU A 125 16.17 -14.16 -21.14
N ALA A 126 15.34 -15.21 -21.07
CA ALA A 126 14.24 -15.37 -22.01
C ALA A 126 13.46 -14.05 -22.09
N PRO A 127 13.07 -13.59 -23.29
CA PRO A 127 12.35 -12.33 -23.43
C PRO A 127 11.16 -12.35 -22.49
N LEU A 128 11.07 -11.34 -21.62
CA LEU A 128 9.89 -11.10 -20.82
C LEU A 128 8.74 -11.02 -21.82
N GLY A 129 7.79 -11.95 -21.73
CA GLY A 129 6.60 -11.93 -22.59
C GLY A 129 5.94 -10.56 -22.55
N ASP A 130 5.15 -10.25 -23.57
CA ASP A 130 4.53 -8.94 -23.71
C ASP A 130 3.90 -8.51 -22.37
N PRO A 131 4.17 -7.27 -21.91
CA PRO A 131 3.56 -6.80 -20.68
C PRO A 131 2.05 -6.91 -20.84
N ILE A 132 1.39 -7.52 -19.85
CA ILE A 132 -0.06 -7.56 -19.76
C ILE A 132 -0.54 -6.12 -19.54
N LEU A 133 -0.65 -5.37 -20.64
CA LEU A 133 -1.16 -4.00 -20.71
C LEU A 133 -2.66 -3.98 -20.97
N GLU A 134 -3.23 -5.14 -21.34
CA GLU A 134 -4.66 -5.34 -21.36
C GLU A 134 -5.13 -5.48 -19.92
N ARG A 135 -6.01 -4.57 -19.47
CA ARG A 135 -6.82 -4.85 -18.29
C ARG A 135 -7.53 -6.17 -18.60
N PRO A 136 -7.34 -7.23 -17.79
CA PRO A 136 -8.14 -8.43 -17.99
C PRO A 136 -9.61 -7.98 -17.99
N ASP A 137 -10.40 -8.49 -18.93
CA ASP A 137 -11.84 -8.39 -18.83
C ASP A 137 -12.21 -8.91 -17.44
N VAL A 138 -12.54 -8.00 -16.52
CA VAL A 138 -12.82 -8.38 -15.14
C VAL A 138 -14.20 -9.01 -15.16
N VAL A 139 -14.23 -10.30 -15.46
CA VAL A 139 -15.43 -11.14 -15.37
C VAL A 139 -15.60 -11.48 -13.90
N ALA A 140 -16.78 -11.21 -13.34
CA ALA A 140 -17.10 -11.65 -11.99
C ALA A 140 -17.08 -13.18 -11.95
N GLU A 141 -16.26 -13.76 -11.08
CA GLU A 141 -16.23 -15.21 -10.82
C GLU A 141 -17.16 -15.58 -9.67
N THR A 142 -17.48 -14.61 -8.80
CA THR A 142 -18.37 -14.79 -7.65
C THR A 142 -19.52 -13.76 -7.61
N PRO A 143 -20.66 -14.07 -6.96
CA PRO A 143 -21.74 -13.10 -6.78
C PRO A 143 -21.31 -11.83 -6.02
N ALA A 144 -20.40 -11.96 -5.06
CA ALA A 144 -19.85 -10.82 -4.33
C ALA A 144 -19.01 -9.90 -5.25
N GLU A 145 -18.23 -10.46 -6.16
CA GLU A 145 -17.52 -9.69 -7.18
C GLU A 145 -18.48 -9.01 -8.15
N GLU A 146 -19.57 -9.68 -8.56
CA GLU A 146 -20.58 -9.06 -9.41
C GLU A 146 -21.23 -7.85 -8.73
N ILE A 147 -21.46 -7.91 -7.42
CA ILE A 147 -21.95 -6.78 -6.62
C ILE A 147 -20.95 -5.62 -6.63
N VAL A 148 -19.66 -5.89 -6.37
CA VAL A 148 -18.61 -4.86 -6.37
C VAL A 148 -18.47 -4.21 -7.74
N LEU A 149 -18.44 -5.02 -8.81
CA LEU A 149 -18.34 -4.53 -10.19
C LEU A 149 -19.57 -3.75 -10.62
N SER A 150 -20.78 -4.22 -10.26
CA SER A 150 -22.03 -3.51 -10.56
C SER A 150 -22.10 -2.16 -9.86
N TYR A 151 -21.61 -2.07 -8.62
CA TYR A 151 -21.50 -0.80 -7.91
C TYR A 151 -20.51 0.14 -8.59
N HIS A 152 -19.32 -0.34 -8.97
CA HIS A 152 -18.32 0.45 -9.69
C HIS A 152 -18.83 0.94 -11.05
N ALA A 153 -19.53 0.09 -11.81
CA ALA A 153 -20.16 0.47 -13.07
C ALA A 153 -21.17 1.60 -12.85
N MET A 154 -22.04 1.48 -11.85
CA MET A 154 -22.95 2.56 -11.46
C MET A 154 -22.20 3.85 -11.12
N GLN A 155 -21.09 3.78 -10.37
CA GLN A 155 -20.31 4.97 -10.02
C GLN A 155 -19.79 5.73 -11.25
N GLU A 156 -19.31 5.03 -12.27
CA GLU A 156 -18.82 5.67 -13.50
C GLU A 156 -19.95 6.36 -14.27
N GLU A 157 -21.13 5.73 -14.34
CA GLU A 157 -22.33 6.33 -14.96
C GLU A 157 -22.87 7.52 -14.16
N LEU A 158 -22.68 7.57 -12.85
CA LEU A 158 -23.04 8.72 -12.01
C LEU A 158 -22.05 9.90 -12.12
N ARG A 159 -20.89 9.74 -12.78
CA ARG A 159 -19.86 10.80 -12.87
C ARG A 159 -20.33 12.05 -13.60
N PRO A 160 -20.96 11.97 -14.80
CA PRO A 160 -21.42 13.14 -15.54
C PRO A 160 -22.41 13.99 -14.74
N ALA A 161 -23.32 13.35 -14.00
CA ALA A 161 -24.29 14.01 -13.12
C ALA A 161 -23.69 14.53 -11.80
N ARG A 162 -22.39 14.31 -11.55
CA ARG A 162 -21.69 14.62 -10.28
C ARG A 162 -22.32 13.96 -9.05
N LEU A 163 -23.03 12.86 -9.26
CA LEU A 163 -23.64 12.06 -8.20
C LEU A 163 -22.73 10.93 -7.72
N HIS A 164 -21.62 10.65 -8.41
CA HIS A 164 -20.64 9.64 -7.99
C HIS A 164 -20.03 9.90 -6.60
N ARG A 165 -19.58 8.82 -5.96
CA ARG A 165 -18.87 8.79 -4.68
C ARG A 165 -17.53 9.51 -4.79
N ARG A 166 -17.28 10.43 -3.86
CA ARG A 166 -15.98 11.09 -3.72
C ARG A 166 -14.99 10.19 -2.99
N ALA A 167 -13.70 10.43 -3.20
CA ALA A 167 -12.63 9.62 -2.61
C ALA A 167 -12.68 9.53 -1.07
N HIS A 168 -13.11 10.60 -0.38
CA HIS A 168 -13.22 10.64 1.08
C HIS A 168 -14.53 10.06 1.62
N GLN A 169 -15.51 9.74 0.76
CA GLN A 169 -16.83 9.28 1.21
C GLN A 169 -16.85 7.76 1.28
N THR A 170 -17.43 7.22 2.34
CA THR A 170 -17.77 5.78 2.38
C THR A 170 -18.91 5.48 1.41
N PRO A 171 -19.05 4.22 0.93
CA PRO A 171 -20.19 3.81 0.11
C PRO A 171 -21.54 4.14 0.76
N ARG A 172 -21.66 3.93 2.08
CA ARG A 172 -22.85 4.26 2.87
C ARG A 172 -23.17 5.76 2.89
N GLU A 173 -22.17 6.60 3.16
CA GLU A 173 -22.36 8.06 3.16
C GLU A 173 -22.78 8.59 1.80
N HIS A 174 -22.15 8.08 0.74
CA HIS A 174 -22.50 8.43 -0.62
C HIS A 174 -23.94 8.03 -0.96
N LEU A 175 -24.34 6.78 -0.69
CA LEU A 175 -25.69 6.29 -0.98
C LEU A 175 -26.75 7.04 -0.18
N ARG A 176 -26.49 7.32 1.11
CA ARG A 176 -27.39 8.16 1.93
C ARG A 176 -27.55 9.56 1.33
N LYS A 177 -26.47 10.16 0.83
CA LYS A 177 -26.50 11.48 0.22
C LYS A 177 -27.35 11.47 -1.06
N ILE A 178 -27.08 10.56 -2.00
CA ILE A 178 -27.83 10.53 -3.27
C ILE A 178 -29.28 10.05 -3.08
N GLY A 179 -29.57 9.28 -2.02
CA GLY A 179 -30.93 8.90 -1.67
C GLY A 179 -31.82 10.07 -1.25
N GLY A 180 -31.23 11.17 -0.78
CA GLY A 180 -31.95 12.43 -0.55
C GLY A 180 -32.24 13.21 -1.83
N ASP A 181 -31.33 13.13 -2.81
CA ASP A 181 -31.48 13.80 -4.11
C ASP A 181 -32.42 13.02 -5.07
N LEU A 182 -32.51 11.70 -4.89
CA LEU A 182 -33.32 10.75 -5.68
C LEU A 182 -34.38 10.08 -4.80
N ASP A 183 -35.29 10.86 -4.23
CA ASP A 183 -36.28 10.37 -3.25
C ASP A 183 -37.22 9.29 -3.82
N ASP A 184 -37.49 9.34 -5.12
CA ASP A 184 -38.27 8.31 -5.86
C ASP A 184 -37.56 6.94 -5.92
N LEU A 185 -36.25 6.91 -5.72
CA LEU A 185 -35.42 5.70 -5.71
C LEU A 185 -34.80 5.40 -4.35
N ARG A 186 -35.27 6.06 -3.28
CA ARG A 186 -34.69 5.92 -1.93
C ARG A 186 -34.65 4.46 -1.46
N GLU A 187 -35.72 3.70 -1.67
CA GLU A 187 -35.79 2.28 -1.31
C GLU A 187 -34.75 1.42 -2.05
N ASP A 188 -34.58 1.65 -3.36
CA ASP A 188 -33.58 0.96 -4.17
C ASP A 188 -32.16 1.31 -3.70
N ILE A 189 -31.90 2.58 -3.38
CA ILE A 189 -30.60 3.09 -2.92
C ILE A 189 -30.24 2.54 -1.53
N GLU A 190 -31.21 2.48 -0.61
CA GLU A 190 -31.05 1.87 0.71
C GLU A 190 -30.77 0.36 0.60
N ALA A 191 -31.50 -0.34 -0.28
CA ALA A 191 -31.28 -1.75 -0.53
C ALA A 191 -29.89 -2.04 -1.14
N ILE A 192 -29.44 -1.20 -2.08
CA ILE A 192 -28.05 -1.24 -2.60
C ILE A 192 -27.06 -1.07 -1.45
N GLY A 193 -27.26 -0.08 -0.57
CA GLY A 193 -26.37 0.17 0.55
C GLY A 193 -26.26 -1.00 1.51
N LYS A 194 -27.39 -1.64 1.83
CA LYS A 194 -27.44 -2.81 2.71
C LYS A 194 -26.73 -4.02 2.08
N VAL A 195 -27.09 -4.39 0.85
CA VAL A 195 -26.53 -5.57 0.18
C VAL A 195 -25.03 -5.42 -0.07
N PHE A 196 -24.58 -4.23 -0.48
CA PHE A 196 -23.15 -3.96 -0.67
C PHE A 196 -22.38 -4.11 0.65
N ASP A 197 -22.88 -3.56 1.74
CA ASP A 197 -22.20 -3.61 3.04
C ASP A 197 -22.17 -5.03 3.62
N ASP A 198 -23.29 -5.76 3.55
CA ASP A 198 -23.40 -7.14 4.00
C ASP A 198 -22.43 -8.06 3.21
N SER A 199 -22.26 -7.81 1.90
CA SER A 199 -21.40 -8.62 1.02
C SER A 199 -19.92 -8.28 1.15
N VAL A 200 -19.56 -7.01 1.31
CA VAL A 200 -18.16 -6.56 1.35
C VAL A 200 -17.58 -6.61 2.75
N TYR A 201 -18.39 -6.32 3.78
CA TYR A 201 -17.94 -6.20 5.17
C TYR A 201 -18.63 -7.18 6.13
N GLY A 202 -19.84 -7.65 5.82
CA GLY A 202 -20.66 -8.46 6.73
C GLY A 202 -20.29 -9.94 6.82
N GLY A 203 -19.34 -10.42 6.01
CA GLY A 203 -18.92 -11.82 5.98
C GLY A 203 -20.01 -12.80 5.49
N GLY A 204 -21.13 -12.28 4.98
CA GLY A 204 -22.18 -13.08 4.36
C GLY A 204 -21.84 -13.43 2.91
N SER A 205 -22.13 -14.66 2.50
CA SER A 205 -22.04 -15.06 1.09
C SER A 205 -23.31 -14.61 0.37
N ALA A 206 -23.22 -13.54 -0.43
CA ALA A 206 -24.29 -13.19 -1.36
C ALA A 206 -24.51 -14.32 -2.36
N ASP A 207 -25.76 -14.62 -2.68
CA ASP A 207 -26.09 -15.58 -3.72
C ASP A 207 -26.24 -14.92 -5.11
N ALA A 208 -26.41 -15.73 -6.15
CA ALA A 208 -26.54 -15.22 -7.52
C ALA A 208 -27.81 -14.36 -7.72
N SER A 209 -28.88 -14.65 -6.99
CA SER A 209 -30.13 -13.86 -7.04
C SER A 209 -29.92 -12.48 -6.40
N ASP A 210 -29.20 -12.41 -5.28
CA ASP A 210 -28.85 -11.16 -4.62
C ASP A 210 -28.02 -10.26 -5.55
N ALA A 211 -27.02 -10.83 -6.24
CA ALA A 211 -26.20 -10.12 -7.22
C ALA A 211 -27.02 -9.62 -8.42
N GLU A 212 -27.93 -10.45 -8.95
CA GLU A 212 -28.80 -10.06 -10.06
C GLU A 212 -29.76 -8.91 -9.66
N GLN A 213 -30.39 -9.03 -8.49
CA GLN A 213 -31.26 -7.98 -7.95
C GLN A 213 -30.48 -6.70 -7.69
N PHE A 214 -29.28 -6.80 -7.10
CA PHE A 214 -28.40 -5.66 -6.86
C PHE A 214 -28.06 -4.92 -8.16
N ARG A 215 -27.68 -5.66 -9.20
CA ARG A 215 -27.37 -5.12 -10.53
C ARG A 215 -28.59 -4.48 -11.18
N ALA A 216 -29.78 -5.05 -10.99
CA ALA A 216 -31.03 -4.47 -11.51
C ALA A 216 -31.34 -3.12 -10.82
N ARG A 217 -31.16 -3.02 -9.51
CA ARG A 217 -31.32 -1.76 -8.75
C ARG A 217 -30.32 -0.70 -9.22
N CYS A 218 -29.04 -1.06 -9.35
CA CYS A 218 -28.01 -0.15 -9.87
C CYS A 218 -28.39 0.41 -11.26
N ARG A 219 -28.88 -0.45 -12.16
CA ARG A 219 -29.35 -0.02 -13.49
C ARG A 219 -30.56 0.90 -13.44
N ARG A 220 -31.49 0.73 -12.49
CA ARG A 220 -32.61 1.67 -12.30
C ARG A 220 -32.13 3.05 -11.88
N VAL A 221 -31.17 3.13 -10.97
CA VAL A 221 -30.56 4.40 -10.54
C VAL A 221 -29.89 5.11 -11.70
N VAL A 222 -29.13 4.39 -12.53
CA VAL A 222 -28.48 4.98 -13.72
C VAL A 222 -29.51 5.48 -14.75
N ARG A 223 -30.51 4.66 -15.10
CA ARG A 223 -31.54 5.02 -16.09
C ARG A 223 -32.35 6.25 -15.71
N ARG A 224 -32.43 6.58 -14.42
CA ARG A 224 -33.13 7.78 -13.96
C ARG A 224 -32.43 9.07 -14.38
N LEU A 225 -31.14 9.01 -14.75
CA LEU A 225 -30.33 10.15 -15.16
C LEU A 225 -30.26 10.33 -16.68
N GLU A 226 -30.77 9.36 -17.44
CA GLU A 226 -30.97 9.44 -18.90
C GLU A 226 -32.26 10.22 -19.21
#